data_AF-A0A1K2HWJ8-F1
#
_entry.id   AF-A0A1K2HWJ8-F1
#
_cell.length_a   1.000
_cell.length_b   1.000
_cell.length_c   1.000
_cell.angle_alpha   90.00
_cell.angle_beta   90.00
_cell.angle_gamma   90.00
#
_symmetry.space_group_name_H-M   'P 1'
#
loop_
_entity.id
_entity.type
_entity.pdbx_description
1 polymer ?
#
loop_
_entity_poly.entity_id
_entity_poly.type
_entity_poly.pdbx_seq_one_letter_code
_entity_poly.pdbx_strand_id
1 'polypeptide(L)'
;MKKRRRSARIKAYSDFALDERESRLRQEGVIYRPINGRPKTGLSQQEQKSAIARVVKLMSEWRASPFEHEAACVNGLRSQLCLDSVPWHPADTQAREIVGAAERELGLKRPTWSEGQPEHIASHDNCAYCAAPLSDDQIAHGDRFCSSDCARSVARRIRSRDSARHCEVLASARRVVQISRRPESTCKCCGKTFRPRGGTAAPKYCSEKCMGIAKRTMPEAICANPDCGKTFRLATKKRLETQRFCSKACVDHSRRRHSWLFERDYQCQICGSAFRSTHSAPRYCSNSCNILASRWSRGISVPKKVTPRALDYFVLRPAEAARPKWLSPARFDELAERGGRAC
;
A
#
# COMPACT_ATOMS: atom_id res chain seq x y z
N MET A 1 -19.78 -35.64 -30.17
CA MET A 1 -20.73 -35.23 -31.23
C MET A 1 -21.28 -33.79 -31.13
N LYS A 2 -21.56 -33.21 -29.95
CA LYS A 2 -22.19 -31.86 -29.84
C LYS A 2 -21.36 -30.69 -30.42
N LYS A 3 -20.02 -30.75 -30.43
CA LYS A 3 -19.16 -29.68 -31.00
C LYS A 3 -19.24 -29.56 -32.53
N ARG A 4 -19.45 -30.68 -33.26
CA ARG A 4 -19.54 -30.68 -34.74
C ARG A 4 -20.82 -29.99 -35.25
N ARG A 5 -21.94 -30.15 -34.56
CA ARG A 5 -23.23 -29.53 -34.94
C ARG A 5 -23.23 -28.00 -34.77
N ARG A 6 -22.51 -27.46 -33.78
CA ARG A 6 -22.40 -26.01 -33.56
C ARG A 6 -21.59 -25.33 -34.68
N SER A 7 -20.55 -25.99 -35.18
CA SER A 7 -19.73 -25.49 -36.29
C SER A 7 -20.51 -25.42 -37.61
N ALA A 8 -21.26 -26.47 -37.96
CA ALA A 8 -22.07 -26.49 -39.18
C ALA A 8 -23.15 -25.40 -39.21
N ARG A 9 -23.79 -25.13 -38.06
CA ARG A 9 -24.84 -24.11 -37.95
C ARG A 9 -24.29 -22.68 -38.03
N ILE A 10 -23.09 -22.44 -37.48
CA ILE A 10 -22.38 -21.15 -37.63
C ILE A 10 -21.99 -20.94 -39.09
N LYS A 11 -21.48 -21.98 -39.76
CA LYS A 11 -21.12 -21.91 -41.18
C LYS A 11 -22.33 -21.59 -42.07
N ALA A 12 -23.43 -22.33 -41.91
CA ALA A 12 -24.66 -22.09 -42.68
C ALA A 12 -25.24 -20.68 -42.48
N TYR A 13 -25.16 -20.12 -41.26
CA TYR A 13 -25.60 -18.75 -40.99
C TYR A 13 -24.67 -17.71 -41.64
N SER A 14 -23.35 -17.95 -41.59
CA SER A 14 -22.37 -17.10 -42.27
C SER A 14 -22.57 -17.10 -43.78
N ASP A 15 -22.79 -18.28 -44.38
CA ASP A 15 -22.98 -18.44 -45.82
C ASP A 15 -24.28 -17.75 -46.27
N PHE A 16 -25.38 -17.91 -45.52
CA PHE A 16 -26.64 -17.22 -45.78
C PHE A 16 -26.52 -15.69 -45.69
N ALA A 17 -25.84 -15.18 -44.64
CA ALA A 17 -25.66 -13.75 -44.45
C ALA A 17 -24.78 -13.11 -45.54
N LEU A 18 -23.82 -13.87 -46.11
CA LEU A 18 -23.01 -13.43 -47.24
C LEU A 18 -23.85 -13.37 -48.53
N ASP A 19 -24.67 -14.39 -48.78
CA ASP A 19 -25.52 -14.47 -49.98
C ASP A 19 -26.61 -13.38 -50.01
N GLU A 20 -27.26 -13.12 -48.86
CA GLU A 20 -28.27 -12.07 -48.75
C GLU A 20 -27.66 -10.67 -48.94
N ARG A 21 -26.44 -10.47 -48.41
CA ARG A 21 -25.69 -9.21 -48.60
C ARG A 21 -25.27 -9.01 -50.05
N GLU A 22 -24.74 -10.05 -50.71
CA GLU A 22 -24.40 -9.98 -52.13
C GLU A 22 -25.64 -9.68 -53.00
N SER A 23 -26.78 -10.29 -52.69
CA SER A 23 -28.03 -10.08 -53.42
C SER A 23 -28.53 -8.63 -53.30
N ARG A 24 -28.48 -8.03 -52.11
CA ARG A 24 -28.84 -6.60 -51.92
C ARG A 24 -27.90 -5.67 -52.69
N LEU A 25 -26.59 -5.91 -52.62
CA LEU A 25 -25.60 -5.10 -53.33
C LEU A 25 -25.77 -5.16 -54.85
N ARG A 26 -26.15 -6.32 -55.39
CA ARG A 26 -26.49 -6.47 -56.82
C ARG A 26 -27.76 -5.69 -57.18
N GLN A 27 -28.79 -5.71 -56.33
CA GLN A 27 -30.03 -4.95 -56.56
C GLN A 27 -29.81 -3.43 -56.54
N GLU A 28 -28.90 -2.94 -55.69
CA GLU A 28 -28.55 -1.51 -55.58
C GLU A 28 -27.67 -1.01 -56.73
N GLY A 29 -27.28 -1.87 -57.69
CA GLY A 29 -26.38 -1.49 -58.79
C GLY A 29 -24.96 -1.16 -58.32
N VAL A 30 -24.60 -1.54 -57.08
CA VAL A 30 -23.24 -1.39 -56.55
C VAL A 30 -22.38 -2.47 -57.20
N ILE A 31 -21.76 -2.13 -58.34
CA ILE A 31 -20.83 -3.03 -59.04
C ILE A 31 -19.59 -3.18 -58.15
N TYR A 32 -19.56 -4.24 -57.34
CA TYR A 32 -18.33 -4.71 -56.73
C TYR A 32 -17.45 -5.24 -57.86
N ARG A 33 -16.57 -4.38 -58.39
CA ARG A 33 -15.51 -4.87 -59.27
C ARG A 33 -14.62 -5.76 -58.41
N PRO A 34 -14.58 -7.09 -58.62
CA PRO A 34 -13.59 -7.91 -57.94
C PRO A 34 -12.24 -7.29 -58.24
N ILE A 35 -11.51 -6.95 -57.18
CA ILE A 35 -10.15 -6.44 -57.32
C ILE A 35 -9.35 -7.61 -57.89
N ASN A 36 -9.15 -7.61 -59.22
CA ASN A 36 -8.39 -8.60 -59.95
C ASN A 36 -6.89 -8.38 -59.70
N GLY A 37 -6.49 -8.51 -58.44
CA GLY A 37 -5.15 -8.29 -57.95
C GLY A 37 -5.01 -8.98 -56.59
N ARG A 38 -3.82 -9.52 -56.32
CA ARG A 38 -3.52 -10.01 -54.97
C ARG A 38 -3.67 -8.83 -54.00
N PRO A 39 -4.44 -8.95 -52.91
CA PRO A 39 -4.62 -7.87 -51.96
C PRO A 39 -3.25 -7.41 -51.46
N LYS A 40 -3.03 -6.10 -51.39
CA LYS A 40 -1.81 -5.55 -50.83
C LYS A 40 -1.74 -5.95 -49.35
N THR A 41 -0.56 -6.35 -48.89
CA THR A 41 -0.33 -6.71 -47.49
C THR A 41 -0.14 -5.50 -46.58
N GLY A 42 0.11 -4.31 -47.15
CA GLY A 42 0.26 -3.03 -46.45
C GLY A 42 1.21 -2.08 -47.18
N LEU A 43 1.51 -0.94 -46.54
CA LEU A 43 2.53 0.00 -47.02
C LEU A 43 3.95 -0.58 -46.91
N SER A 44 4.79 -0.26 -47.90
CA SER A 44 6.24 -0.50 -47.85
C SER A 44 6.90 0.32 -46.73
N GLN A 45 8.11 -0.07 -46.32
CA GLN A 45 8.82 0.63 -45.25
C GLN A 45 9.09 2.12 -45.57
N GLN A 46 9.34 2.46 -46.83
CA GLN A 46 9.56 3.85 -47.26
C GLN A 46 8.25 4.66 -47.21
N GLU A 47 7.14 4.07 -47.67
CA GLU A 47 5.81 4.69 -47.57
C GLU A 47 5.40 4.90 -46.11
N GLN A 48 5.69 3.93 -45.23
CA GLN A 48 5.46 4.05 -43.79
C GLN A 48 6.24 5.24 -43.20
N LYS A 49 7.55 5.36 -43.49
CA LYS A 49 8.35 6.51 -43.02
C LYS A 49 7.78 7.84 -43.50
N SER A 50 7.37 7.92 -44.77
CA SER A 50 6.75 9.12 -45.34
C SER A 50 5.41 9.44 -44.67
N ALA A 51 4.59 8.41 -44.40
CA ALA A 51 3.32 8.56 -43.70
C ALA A 51 3.53 9.04 -42.26
N ILE A 52 4.49 8.46 -41.53
CA ILE A 52 4.86 8.88 -40.17
C ILE A 52 5.24 10.37 -40.16
N ALA A 53 6.13 10.81 -41.07
CA ALA A 53 6.53 12.21 -41.14
C ALA A 53 5.35 13.18 -41.38
N ARG A 54 4.39 12.80 -42.22
CA ARG A 54 3.16 13.60 -42.43
C ARG A 54 2.27 13.62 -41.20
N VAL A 55 2.10 12.48 -40.53
CA VAL A 55 1.31 12.38 -39.30
C VAL A 55 1.95 13.18 -38.17
N VAL A 56 3.27 13.12 -38.01
CA VAL A 56 4.01 13.94 -37.03
C VAL A 56 3.75 15.42 -37.24
N LYS A 57 3.84 15.89 -38.49
CA LYS A 57 3.54 17.28 -38.83
C LYS A 57 2.11 17.66 -38.42
N LEU A 58 1.11 16.88 -38.83
CA LEU A 58 -0.30 17.15 -38.51
C LEU A 58 -0.57 17.09 -37.00
N MET A 59 -0.04 16.08 -36.32
CA MET A 59 -0.20 15.91 -34.88
C MET A 59 0.53 16.98 -34.07
N SER A 60 1.55 17.64 -34.61
CA SER A 60 2.23 18.76 -33.94
C SER A 60 1.39 20.03 -33.87
N GLU A 61 0.34 20.15 -34.69
CA GLU A 61 -0.56 21.30 -34.78
C GLU A 61 -1.79 21.16 -33.86
N TRP A 62 -1.61 20.63 -32.64
CA TRP A 62 -2.68 20.48 -31.67
C TRP A 62 -2.99 21.79 -30.94
N ARG A 63 -4.25 21.97 -30.51
CA ARG A 63 -4.69 23.16 -29.75
C ARG A 63 -5.16 22.80 -28.34
N ALA A 64 -5.96 21.75 -28.22
CA ALA A 64 -6.58 21.35 -26.96
C ALA A 64 -5.83 20.20 -26.26
N SER A 65 -5.34 19.23 -27.03
CA SER A 65 -4.67 18.04 -26.50
C SER A 65 -3.66 17.50 -27.50
N PRO A 66 -2.50 16.98 -27.06
CA PRO A 66 -1.55 16.29 -27.95
C PRO A 66 -2.15 15.12 -28.75
N PHE A 67 -3.31 14.60 -28.33
CA PHE A 67 -4.04 13.52 -29.00
C PHE A 67 -5.24 14.00 -29.83
N GLU A 68 -5.43 15.32 -29.99
CA GLU A 68 -6.58 15.92 -30.70
C GLU A 68 -6.77 15.34 -32.11
N HIS A 69 -5.68 15.20 -32.87
CA HIS A 69 -5.71 14.72 -34.25
C HIS A 69 -5.57 13.20 -34.39
N GLU A 70 -5.42 12.45 -33.29
CA GLU A 70 -5.13 11.01 -33.31
C GLU A 70 -6.20 10.22 -34.08
N ALA A 71 -7.47 10.39 -33.72
CA ALA A 71 -8.57 9.66 -34.31
C ALA A 71 -8.75 9.99 -35.81
N ALA A 72 -8.56 11.25 -36.17
CA ALA A 72 -8.62 11.71 -37.56
C ALA A 72 -7.50 11.07 -38.40
N CYS A 73 -6.26 11.05 -37.88
CA CYS A 73 -5.12 10.40 -38.52
C CYS A 73 -5.35 8.89 -38.73
N VAL A 74 -5.76 8.17 -37.68
CA VAL A 74 -6.03 6.72 -37.78
C VAL A 74 -7.13 6.45 -38.81
N ASN A 75 -8.23 7.20 -38.76
CA ASN A 75 -9.34 7.02 -39.69
C ASN A 75 -8.93 7.34 -41.13
N GLY A 76 -8.19 8.42 -41.36
CA GLY A 76 -7.70 8.82 -42.67
C GLY A 76 -6.76 7.77 -43.29
N LEU A 77 -5.76 7.33 -42.52
CA LEU A 77 -4.83 6.28 -42.94
C LEU A 77 -5.55 4.95 -43.24
N ARG A 78 -6.44 4.53 -42.35
CA ARG A 78 -7.20 3.28 -42.53
C ARG A 78 -8.07 3.35 -43.78
N SER A 79 -8.79 4.46 -43.99
CA SER A 79 -9.61 4.67 -45.19
C SER A 79 -8.78 4.60 -46.46
N GLN A 80 -7.62 5.27 -46.50
CA GLN A 80 -6.71 5.22 -47.63
C GLN A 80 -6.20 3.80 -47.89
N LEU A 81 -5.78 3.07 -46.85
CA LEU A 81 -5.31 1.68 -46.97
C LEU A 81 -6.40 0.74 -47.51
N CYS A 82 -7.64 0.91 -47.04
CA CYS A 82 -8.78 0.15 -47.57
C CYS A 82 -9.03 0.45 -49.05
N LEU A 83 -8.90 1.71 -49.48
CA LEU A 83 -8.98 2.10 -50.90
C LEU A 83 -7.84 1.50 -51.72
N ASP A 84 -6.64 1.37 -51.12
CA ASP A 84 -5.49 0.68 -51.69
C ASP A 84 -5.60 -0.86 -51.65
N SER A 85 -6.79 -1.39 -51.41
CA SER A 85 -7.11 -2.83 -51.39
C SER A 85 -6.43 -3.61 -50.27
N VAL A 86 -6.09 -2.95 -49.16
CA VAL A 86 -5.66 -3.60 -47.92
C VAL A 86 -6.91 -4.02 -47.13
N PRO A 87 -7.03 -5.27 -46.65
CA PRO A 87 -8.18 -5.68 -45.84
C PRO A 87 -8.30 -4.86 -44.55
N TRP A 88 -9.53 -4.68 -44.07
CA TRP A 88 -9.84 -3.75 -42.97
C TRP A 88 -9.02 -3.98 -41.69
N HIS A 89 -8.86 -5.24 -41.26
CA HIS A 89 -8.12 -5.55 -40.04
C HIS A 89 -6.62 -5.17 -40.13
N PRO A 90 -5.86 -5.64 -41.15
CA PRO A 90 -4.50 -5.14 -41.40
C PRO A 90 -4.41 -3.62 -41.55
N ALA A 91 -5.37 -2.99 -42.24
CA ALA A 91 -5.39 -1.54 -42.43
C ALA A 91 -5.54 -0.79 -41.09
N ASP A 92 -6.44 -1.23 -40.20
CA ASP A 92 -6.61 -0.63 -38.87
C ASP A 92 -5.36 -0.80 -38.00
N THR A 93 -4.76 -2.00 -37.99
CA THR A 93 -3.52 -2.27 -37.26
C THR A 93 -2.38 -1.39 -37.76
N GLN A 94 -2.14 -1.36 -39.08
CA GLN A 94 -1.06 -0.57 -39.67
C GLN A 94 -1.27 0.94 -39.47
N ALA A 95 -2.50 1.43 -39.57
CA ALA A 95 -2.82 2.83 -39.27
C ALA A 95 -2.48 3.20 -37.82
N ARG A 96 -2.84 2.33 -36.85
CA ARG A 96 -2.50 2.53 -35.43
C ARG A 96 -1.00 2.45 -35.17
N GLU A 97 -0.27 1.57 -35.86
CA GLU A 97 1.19 1.47 -35.76
C GLU A 97 1.89 2.74 -36.25
N ILE A 98 1.45 3.30 -37.38
CA ILE A 98 1.97 4.55 -37.94
C ILE A 98 1.72 5.71 -36.98
N VAL A 99 0.50 5.85 -36.46
CA VAL A 99 0.17 6.90 -35.48
C VAL A 99 0.93 6.70 -34.18
N GLY A 100 1.04 5.47 -33.69
CA GLY A 100 1.84 5.15 -32.50
C GLY A 100 3.34 5.41 -32.68
N ALA A 101 3.87 5.28 -33.89
CA ALA A 101 5.25 5.67 -34.21
C ALA A 101 5.42 7.19 -34.19
N ALA A 102 4.47 7.93 -34.79
CA ALA A 102 4.45 9.39 -34.73
C ALA A 102 4.36 9.93 -33.30
N GLU A 103 3.54 9.31 -32.44
CA GLU A 103 3.47 9.63 -31.00
C GLU A 103 4.82 9.46 -30.30
N ARG A 104 5.55 8.38 -30.61
CA ARG A 104 6.89 8.13 -30.05
C ARG A 104 7.90 9.17 -30.54
N GLU A 105 7.85 9.58 -31.80
CA GLU A 105 8.73 10.63 -32.35
C GLU A 105 8.47 12.00 -31.71
N LEU A 106 7.20 12.31 -31.40
CA LEU A 106 6.81 13.51 -30.67
C LEU A 106 7.08 13.43 -29.15
N GLY A 107 7.55 12.28 -28.65
CA GLY A 107 7.76 12.06 -27.21
C GLY A 107 6.48 12.03 -26.39
N LEU A 108 5.33 11.76 -27.03
CA LEU A 108 4.03 11.74 -26.36
C LEU A 108 3.88 10.44 -25.54
N LYS A 109 3.57 10.61 -24.26
CA LYS A 109 3.21 9.50 -23.38
C LYS A 109 1.70 9.40 -23.29
N ARG A 110 1.14 8.26 -23.72
CA ARG A 110 -0.30 8.01 -23.55
C ARG A 110 -0.69 8.02 -22.08
N PRO A 111 -1.79 8.69 -21.71
CA PRO A 111 -2.33 8.56 -20.38
C PRO A 111 -2.65 7.09 -20.11
N THR A 112 -2.39 6.65 -18.90
CA THR A 112 -2.89 5.37 -18.42
C THR A 112 -4.40 5.35 -18.53
N TRP A 113 -4.98 4.15 -18.67
CA TRP A 113 -6.44 4.01 -18.73
C TRP A 113 -7.15 4.74 -17.58
N SER A 114 -6.56 4.72 -16.38
CA SER A 114 -7.04 5.45 -15.20
C SER A 114 -7.05 6.96 -15.37
N GLU A 115 -6.02 7.54 -15.98
CA GLU A 115 -5.91 8.98 -16.24
C GLU A 115 -6.90 9.44 -17.31
N GLY A 116 -7.23 8.56 -18.27
CA GLY A 116 -8.25 8.82 -19.28
C GLY A 116 -9.70 8.66 -18.81
N GLN A 117 -9.94 8.34 -17.52
CA GLN A 117 -11.30 8.22 -17.01
C GLN A 117 -11.88 9.58 -16.61
N PRO A 118 -13.21 9.81 -16.75
CA PRO A 118 -13.85 11.05 -16.32
C PRO A 118 -13.55 11.43 -14.87
N GLU A 119 -13.39 10.42 -14.01
CA GLU A 119 -13.12 10.58 -12.59
C GLU A 119 -11.73 11.21 -12.30
N HIS A 120 -10.79 11.12 -13.25
CA HIS A 120 -9.47 11.75 -13.17
C HIS A 120 -9.49 13.20 -13.69
N ILE A 121 -10.34 13.48 -14.67
CA ILE A 121 -10.53 14.83 -15.24
C ILE A 121 -11.31 15.73 -14.27
N ALA A 122 -12.20 15.15 -13.46
CA ALA A 122 -12.96 15.88 -12.46
C ALA A 122 -12.04 16.56 -11.43
N SER A 123 -12.26 17.86 -11.20
CA SER A 123 -11.59 18.62 -10.14
C SER A 123 -11.71 17.92 -8.79
N HIS A 124 -10.69 18.07 -7.94
CA HIS A 124 -10.72 17.58 -6.56
C HIS A 124 -11.80 18.24 -5.70
N ASP A 125 -12.32 19.39 -6.13
CA ASP A 125 -13.36 20.13 -5.42
C ASP A 125 -14.78 19.65 -5.79
N ASN A 126 -14.90 18.81 -6.83
CA ASN A 126 -16.17 18.31 -7.34
C ASN A 126 -16.26 16.79 -7.20
N CYS A 127 -17.49 16.28 -7.06
CA CYS A 127 -17.77 14.86 -7.04
C CYS A 127 -17.33 14.21 -8.35
N ALA A 128 -16.49 13.19 -8.28
CA ALA A 128 -15.96 12.49 -9.45
C ALA A 128 -17.03 11.75 -10.27
N TYR A 129 -18.26 11.61 -9.76
CA TYR A 129 -19.38 10.98 -10.46
C TYR A 129 -20.34 11.98 -11.11
N CYS A 130 -20.89 12.90 -10.31
CA CYS A 130 -21.94 13.83 -10.75
C CYS A 130 -21.47 15.28 -10.93
N ALA A 131 -20.18 15.56 -10.70
CA ALA A 131 -19.56 16.89 -10.76
C ALA A 131 -20.14 17.94 -9.79
N ALA A 132 -21.04 17.58 -8.86
CA ALA A 132 -21.53 18.48 -7.82
C ALA A 132 -20.38 18.92 -6.88
N PRO A 133 -20.38 20.17 -6.39
CA PRO A 133 -19.35 20.65 -5.47
C PRO A 133 -19.33 19.83 -4.18
N LEU A 134 -18.14 19.53 -3.68
CA LEU A 134 -17.91 18.86 -2.40
C LEU A 134 -17.89 19.89 -1.27
N SER A 135 -18.25 19.45 -0.06
CA SER A 135 -18.10 20.32 1.11
C SER A 135 -16.63 20.46 1.51
N ASP A 136 -16.27 21.56 2.18
CA ASP A 136 -14.91 21.79 2.68
C ASP A 136 -14.41 20.63 3.54
N ASP A 137 -15.28 20.03 4.37
CA ASP A 137 -14.96 18.85 5.18
C ASP A 137 -14.61 17.64 4.28
N GLN A 138 -15.36 17.40 3.20
CA GLN A 138 -15.08 16.31 2.26
C GLN A 138 -13.74 16.52 1.54
N ILE A 139 -13.47 17.75 1.10
CA ILE A 139 -12.21 18.14 0.44
C ILE A 139 -11.04 17.96 1.40
N ALA A 140 -11.14 18.47 2.63
CA ALA A 140 -10.11 18.34 3.67
C ALA A 140 -9.80 16.87 4.01
N HIS A 141 -10.77 15.97 3.82
CA HIS A 141 -10.59 14.53 4.01
C HIS A 141 -10.13 13.76 2.77
N GLY A 142 -9.96 14.42 1.62
CA GLY A 142 -9.64 13.77 0.35
C GLY A 142 -10.73 12.81 -0.12
N ASP A 143 -11.99 13.10 0.20
CA ASP A 143 -13.13 12.38 -0.38
C ASP A 143 -13.31 12.85 -1.83
N ARG A 144 -13.67 11.91 -2.72
CA ARG A 144 -13.91 12.21 -4.15
C ARG A 144 -15.39 12.20 -4.53
N PHE A 145 -16.28 12.00 -3.55
CA PHE A 145 -17.70 11.74 -3.80
C PHE A 145 -18.57 12.46 -2.80
N CYS A 146 -19.62 13.13 -3.29
CA CYS A 146 -20.56 13.86 -2.45
C CYS A 146 -21.46 12.92 -1.63
N SER A 147 -21.74 11.70 -2.12
CA SER A 147 -22.63 10.74 -1.48
C SER A 147 -22.18 9.29 -1.62
N SER A 148 -22.70 8.43 -0.73
CA SER A 148 -22.42 6.99 -0.79
C SER A 148 -23.03 6.30 -2.01
N ASP A 149 -24.07 6.88 -2.62
CA ASP A 149 -24.67 6.36 -3.85
C ASP A 149 -23.79 6.66 -5.06
N CYS A 150 -23.26 7.88 -5.17
CA CYS A 150 -22.26 8.23 -6.19
C CYS A 150 -21.03 7.31 -6.09
N ALA A 151 -20.52 7.12 -4.87
CA ALA A 151 -19.40 6.22 -4.62
C ALA A 151 -19.73 4.75 -5.01
N ARG A 152 -20.95 4.26 -4.71
CA ARG A 152 -21.39 2.92 -5.12
C ARG A 152 -21.49 2.78 -6.64
N SER A 153 -22.02 3.78 -7.34
CA SER A 153 -22.15 3.79 -8.80
C SER A 153 -20.78 3.68 -9.47
N VAL A 154 -19.81 4.50 -9.04
CA VAL A 154 -18.43 4.42 -9.55
C VAL A 154 -17.77 3.09 -9.19
N ALA A 155 -17.94 2.61 -7.95
CA ALA A 155 -17.38 1.33 -7.55
C ALA A 155 -17.94 0.15 -8.36
N ARG A 156 -19.21 0.19 -8.78
CA ARG A 156 -19.81 -0.81 -9.68
C ARG A 156 -19.25 -0.69 -11.10
N ARG A 157 -19.09 0.53 -11.63
CA ARG A 157 -18.54 0.80 -12.96
C ARG A 157 -17.08 0.34 -13.10
N ILE A 158 -16.25 0.56 -12.08
CA ILE A 158 -14.82 0.20 -12.13
C ILE A 158 -14.60 -1.30 -11.88
N ARG A 159 -15.47 -1.98 -11.11
CA ARG A 159 -15.31 -3.42 -10.77
C ARG A 159 -15.26 -4.35 -11.97
N SER A 160 -15.82 -3.97 -13.11
CA SER A 160 -15.80 -4.78 -14.33
C SER A 160 -14.48 -4.70 -15.11
N ARG A 161 -13.46 -3.98 -14.59
CA ARG A 161 -12.21 -3.71 -15.31
C ARG A 161 -10.99 -4.16 -14.50
N ASP A 162 -10.06 -4.86 -15.15
CA ASP A 162 -8.89 -5.52 -14.53
C ASP A 162 -7.95 -4.57 -13.76
N SER A 163 -8.00 -3.26 -14.02
CA SER A 163 -7.13 -2.25 -13.39
C SER A 163 -7.59 -1.76 -11.99
N ALA A 164 -8.62 -2.36 -11.40
CA ALA A 164 -9.26 -1.87 -10.17
C ALA A 164 -8.32 -1.78 -8.94
N ARG A 165 -7.20 -2.51 -8.90
CA ARG A 165 -6.33 -2.57 -7.71
C ARG A 165 -5.55 -1.28 -7.42
N HIS A 166 -5.27 -0.48 -8.45
CA HIS A 166 -4.42 0.72 -8.32
C HIS A 166 -5.17 2.04 -8.55
N CYS A 167 -6.50 2.00 -8.65
CA CYS A 167 -7.30 3.19 -8.89
C CYS A 167 -7.61 3.93 -7.58
N GLU A 168 -6.98 5.08 -7.36
CA GLU A 168 -7.20 5.94 -6.20
C GLU A 168 -8.68 6.32 -6.03
N VAL A 169 -9.36 6.61 -7.15
CA VAL A 169 -10.80 6.89 -7.19
C VAL A 169 -11.61 5.74 -6.61
N LEU A 170 -11.26 4.48 -6.93
CA LEU A 170 -11.95 3.32 -6.37
C LEU A 170 -11.67 3.15 -4.87
N ALA A 171 -10.45 3.43 -4.41
CA ALA A 171 -10.11 3.42 -3.00
C ALA A 171 -10.93 4.46 -2.22
N SER A 172 -11.03 5.68 -2.74
CA SER A 172 -11.89 6.74 -2.19
C SER A 172 -13.36 6.33 -2.19
N ALA A 173 -13.87 5.74 -3.29
CA ALA A 173 -15.24 5.27 -3.38
C ALA A 173 -15.55 4.21 -2.31
N ARG A 174 -14.67 3.21 -2.16
CA ARG A 174 -14.81 2.17 -1.14
C ARG A 174 -14.79 2.75 0.27
N ARG A 175 -13.94 3.75 0.53
CA ARG A 175 -13.88 4.45 1.81
C ARG A 175 -15.21 5.12 2.15
N VAL A 176 -15.78 5.90 1.22
CA VAL A 176 -17.08 6.58 1.43
C VAL A 176 -18.21 5.56 1.68
N VAL A 177 -18.25 4.46 0.92
CA VAL A 177 -19.23 3.38 1.13
C VAL A 177 -19.03 2.66 2.45
N GLN A 178 -17.78 2.46 2.89
CA GLN A 178 -17.50 1.84 4.17
C GLN A 178 -17.92 2.75 5.33
N ILE A 179 -17.65 4.06 5.24
CA ILE A 179 -18.07 5.06 6.23
C ILE A 179 -19.60 5.07 6.34
N SER A 180 -20.31 5.02 5.21
CA SER A 180 -21.78 5.04 5.23
C SER A 180 -22.40 3.80 5.87
N ARG A 181 -21.68 2.67 5.94
CA ARG A 181 -22.16 1.43 6.57
C ARG A 181 -21.85 1.34 8.06
N ARG A 182 -20.97 2.21 8.58
CA ARG A 182 -20.59 2.18 9.99
C ARG A 182 -21.73 2.74 10.85
N PRO A 183 -21.92 2.20 12.07
CA PRO A 183 -22.89 2.74 13.00
C PRO A 183 -22.53 4.19 13.35
N GLU A 184 -23.55 4.99 13.62
CA GLU A 184 -23.38 6.35 14.11
C GLU A 184 -22.83 6.32 15.54
N SER A 185 -21.96 7.27 15.85
CA SER A 185 -21.37 7.45 17.16
C SER A 185 -21.61 8.88 17.63
N THR A 186 -21.83 9.08 18.91
CA THR A 186 -21.99 10.41 19.51
C THR A 186 -20.62 10.95 19.92
N CYS A 187 -20.32 12.18 19.52
CA CYS A 187 -19.06 12.82 19.88
C CYS A 187 -19.04 13.13 21.38
N LYS A 188 -18.03 12.61 22.10
CA LYS A 188 -17.88 12.85 23.55
C LYS A 188 -17.55 14.31 23.92
N CYS A 189 -17.24 15.16 22.95
CA CYS A 189 -16.90 16.56 23.18
C CYS A 189 -18.09 17.50 22.92
N CYS A 190 -18.81 17.31 21.80
CA CYS A 190 -19.88 18.22 21.37
C CYS A 190 -21.26 17.57 21.27
N GLY A 191 -21.38 16.27 21.57
CA GLY A 191 -22.65 15.53 21.52
C GLY A 191 -23.13 15.14 20.12
N LYS A 192 -22.66 15.80 19.05
CA LYS A 192 -23.11 15.54 17.67
C LYS A 192 -22.88 14.09 17.24
N THR A 193 -23.84 13.52 16.51
CA THR A 193 -23.71 12.20 15.88
C THR A 193 -22.79 12.29 14.65
N PHE A 194 -21.95 11.28 14.45
CA PHE A 194 -21.05 11.19 13.31
C PHE A 194 -20.73 9.73 12.98
N ARG A 195 -20.30 9.46 11.74
CA ARG A 195 -19.82 8.13 11.34
C ARG A 195 -18.29 8.08 11.33
N PRO A 196 -17.66 7.14 12.05
CA PRO A 196 -16.21 7.12 12.19
C PRO A 196 -15.47 6.80 10.89
N ARG A 197 -14.40 7.55 10.56
CA ARG A 197 -13.66 7.43 9.28
C ARG A 197 -12.53 6.37 9.24
N GLY A 198 -11.99 5.90 10.37
CA GLY A 198 -10.88 4.92 10.41
C GLY A 198 -10.89 3.92 11.57
N GLY A 199 -10.02 2.91 11.47
CA GLY A 199 -9.54 2.06 12.60
C GLY A 199 -10.37 0.83 12.97
N THR A 200 -9.72 -0.08 13.72
CA THR A 200 -10.35 -1.17 14.50
C THR A 200 -11.06 -0.64 15.76
N ALA A 201 -10.61 0.51 16.30
CA ALA A 201 -11.25 1.19 17.41
C ALA A 201 -12.05 2.38 16.92
N ALA A 202 -13.33 2.47 17.31
CA ALA A 202 -14.18 3.60 16.96
C ALA A 202 -13.61 4.91 17.57
N PRO A 203 -13.29 5.93 16.76
CA PRO A 203 -12.90 7.24 17.28
C PRO A 203 -14.02 7.83 18.14
N LYS A 204 -13.63 8.55 19.18
CA LYS A 204 -14.54 9.12 20.20
C LYS A 204 -15.04 10.53 19.87
N TYR A 205 -14.47 11.15 18.83
CA TYR A 205 -14.67 12.55 18.50
C TYR A 205 -14.94 12.71 17.00
N CYS A 206 -15.83 13.63 16.64
CA CYS A 206 -16.25 13.86 15.26
C CYS A 206 -15.21 14.60 14.40
N SER A 207 -14.33 15.38 15.03
CA SER A 207 -13.32 16.19 14.35
C SER A 207 -12.04 16.31 15.17
N GLU A 208 -10.95 16.71 14.52
CA GLU A 208 -9.68 17.02 15.19
C GLU A 208 -9.80 18.17 16.19
N LYS A 209 -10.66 19.17 15.89
CA LYS A 209 -10.97 20.27 16.80
C LYS A 209 -11.59 19.75 18.09
N CYS A 210 -12.62 18.89 18.00
CA CYS A 210 -13.25 18.27 19.18
C CYS A 210 -12.28 17.37 19.95
N MET A 211 -11.42 16.63 19.26
CA MET A 211 -10.35 15.86 19.90
C MET A 211 -9.36 16.78 20.64
N GLY A 212 -9.00 17.91 20.05
CA GLY A 212 -8.12 18.92 20.66
C GLY A 212 -8.73 19.53 21.92
N ILE A 213 -10.03 19.89 21.88
CA ILE A 213 -10.77 20.39 23.06
C ILE A 213 -10.79 19.33 24.16
N ALA A 214 -11.15 18.09 23.82
CA ALA A 214 -11.21 17.01 24.80
C ALA A 214 -9.85 16.68 25.44
N LYS A 215 -8.74 16.88 24.71
CA LYS A 215 -7.39 16.77 25.27
C LYS A 215 -7.08 17.92 26.24
N ARG A 216 -7.63 19.12 26.01
CA ARG A 216 -7.42 20.31 26.87
C ARG A 216 -8.24 20.29 28.15
N THR A 217 -9.42 19.65 28.15
CA THR A 217 -10.32 19.53 29.31
C THR A 217 -10.02 18.34 30.22
N MET A 218 -8.88 17.67 30.03
CA MET A 218 -8.45 16.60 30.92
C MET A 218 -8.14 17.12 32.33
N PRO A 219 -8.47 16.35 33.39
CA PRO A 219 -8.23 16.77 34.76
C PRO A 219 -6.74 16.97 35.01
N GLU A 220 -6.42 18.00 35.80
CA GLU A 220 -5.06 18.26 36.25
C GLU A 220 -4.67 17.25 37.34
N ALA A 221 -3.46 16.71 37.26
CA ALA A 221 -2.90 15.84 38.28
C ALA A 221 -1.86 16.61 39.09
N ILE A 222 -1.80 16.38 40.40
CA ILE A 222 -0.76 16.94 41.27
C ILE A 222 0.46 16.03 41.19
N CYS A 223 1.66 16.60 41.03
CA CYS A 223 2.90 15.84 41.02
C CYS A 223 3.15 15.17 42.37
N ALA A 224 3.32 13.85 42.39
CA ALA A 224 3.60 13.05 43.59
C ALA A 224 5.00 13.28 44.19
N ASN A 225 5.79 14.20 43.64
CA ASN A 225 7.04 14.62 44.24
C ASN A 225 6.71 15.70 45.31
N PRO A 226 6.94 15.42 46.61
CA PRO A 226 6.57 16.35 47.69
C PRO A 226 7.24 17.72 47.55
N ASP A 227 8.42 17.77 46.93
CA ASP A 227 9.19 19.01 46.79
C ASP A 227 8.73 19.84 45.57
N CYS A 228 7.90 19.27 44.68
CA CYS A 228 7.46 19.92 43.44
C CYS A 228 6.09 20.58 43.59
N GLY A 229 5.07 19.85 44.06
CA GLY A 229 3.69 20.34 44.23
C GLY A 229 2.95 20.81 42.96
N LYS A 230 3.62 20.89 41.79
CA LYS A 230 3.03 21.42 40.56
C LYS A 230 1.86 20.56 40.06
N THR A 231 0.80 21.21 39.61
CA THR A 231 -0.24 20.57 38.80
C THR A 231 0.24 20.43 37.36
N PHE A 232 -0.16 19.35 36.69
CA PHE A 232 0.19 19.10 35.30
C PHE A 232 -0.93 18.35 34.57
N ARG A 233 -1.02 18.60 33.26
CA ARG A 233 -2.03 17.96 32.40
C ARG A 233 -1.45 16.73 31.72
N LEU A 234 -2.23 15.66 31.73
CA LEU A 234 -1.86 14.40 31.10
C LEU A 234 -2.43 14.31 29.68
N ALA A 235 -1.77 13.54 28.82
CA ALA A 235 -2.21 13.37 27.45
C ALA A 235 -3.38 12.37 27.29
N THR A 236 -3.51 11.41 28.21
CA THR A 236 -4.56 10.36 28.16
C THR A 236 -5.02 9.93 29.57
N LYS A 237 -6.29 9.51 29.71
CA LYS A 237 -6.86 9.05 31.00
C LYS A 237 -6.08 7.87 31.59
N LYS A 238 -5.60 6.93 30.77
CA LYS A 238 -4.74 5.81 31.22
C LYS A 238 -3.43 6.28 31.88
N ARG A 239 -2.90 7.43 31.45
CA ARG A 239 -1.74 8.03 32.11
C ARG A 239 -2.10 8.67 33.46
N LEU A 240 -3.36 9.03 33.71
CA LEU A 240 -3.79 9.53 35.03
C LEU A 240 -3.58 8.47 36.12
N GLU A 241 -3.80 7.22 35.79
CA GLU A 241 -3.62 6.09 36.72
C GLU A 241 -2.15 5.71 36.93
N THR A 242 -1.30 5.91 35.91
CA THR A 242 0.08 5.40 35.90
C THR A 242 1.16 6.47 36.06
N GLN A 243 0.97 7.66 35.52
CA GLN A 243 1.93 8.76 35.54
C GLN A 243 1.68 9.68 36.73
N ARG A 244 2.54 9.54 37.75
CA ARG A 244 2.44 10.29 39.02
C ARG A 244 3.27 11.57 39.05
N PHE A 245 4.13 11.81 38.06
CA PHE A 245 5.11 12.90 38.10
C PHE A 245 4.99 13.81 36.87
N CYS A 246 5.16 15.12 37.08
CA CYS A 246 5.01 16.13 36.04
C CYS A 246 6.15 16.15 35.00
N SER A 247 7.33 15.68 35.39
CA SER A 247 8.54 15.72 34.55
C SER A 247 9.47 14.55 34.86
N LYS A 248 10.39 14.26 33.93
CA LYS A 248 11.46 13.27 34.14
C LYS A 248 12.33 13.61 35.35
N ALA A 249 12.61 14.90 35.57
CA ALA A 249 13.36 15.36 36.74
C ALA A 249 12.68 14.98 38.06
N CYS A 250 11.34 15.11 38.16
CA CYS A 250 10.60 14.69 39.36
C CYS A 250 10.56 13.16 39.53
N VAL A 251 10.51 12.40 38.44
CA VAL A 251 10.65 10.93 38.48
C VAL A 251 12.02 10.56 39.03
N ASP A 252 13.08 11.16 38.52
CA ASP A 252 14.45 10.85 38.92
C ASP A 252 14.73 11.31 40.36
N HIS A 253 14.16 12.44 40.80
CA HIS A 253 14.25 12.89 42.19
C HIS A 253 13.57 11.93 43.16
N SER A 254 12.33 11.50 42.86
CA SER A 254 11.63 10.50 43.66
C SER A 254 12.41 9.17 43.67
N ARG A 255 12.96 8.74 42.53
CA ARG A 255 13.80 7.54 42.46
C ARG A 255 15.05 7.66 43.32
N ARG A 256 15.78 8.79 43.29
CA ARG A 256 16.97 9.00 44.14
C ARG A 256 16.62 8.95 45.61
N ARG A 257 15.48 9.51 46.01
CA ARG A 257 15.01 9.49 47.40
C ARG A 257 14.72 8.07 47.91
N HIS A 258 14.18 7.20 47.05
CA HIS A 258 13.88 5.81 47.39
C HIS A 258 14.98 4.80 47.00
N SER A 259 15.99 5.22 46.24
CA SER A 259 17.08 4.37 45.73
C SER A 259 17.85 3.68 46.84
N TRP A 260 18.14 4.42 47.92
CA TRP A 260 18.93 3.97 49.06
C TRP A 260 18.32 2.78 49.80
N LEU A 261 17.01 2.57 49.70
CA LEU A 261 16.30 1.49 50.39
C LEU A 261 16.43 0.12 49.67
N PHE A 262 16.94 0.09 48.44
CA PHE A 262 16.98 -1.13 47.62
C PHE A 262 18.35 -1.45 47.03
N GLU A 263 19.42 -0.79 47.49
CA GLU A 263 20.77 -1.18 47.10
C GLU A 263 21.12 -2.55 47.70
N ARG A 264 21.32 -3.53 46.82
CA ARG A 264 21.89 -4.83 47.15
C ARG A 264 23.15 -5.02 46.32
N ASP A 265 24.13 -5.71 46.88
CA ASP A 265 25.34 -6.11 46.16
C ASP A 265 25.02 -7.35 45.29
N TYR A 266 25.37 -7.29 44.01
CA TYR A 266 25.19 -8.36 43.03
C TYR A 266 26.52 -8.68 42.36
N GLN A 267 26.68 -9.92 41.87
CA GLN A 267 27.81 -10.30 41.03
C GLN A 267 27.40 -10.34 39.55
N CYS A 268 28.21 -9.76 38.68
CA CYS A 268 27.93 -9.77 37.24
C CYS A 268 28.10 -11.17 36.65
N GLN A 269 27.09 -11.71 35.97
CA GLN A 269 27.14 -13.03 35.33
C GLN A 269 28.11 -13.13 34.14
N ILE A 270 28.70 -12.02 33.68
CA ILE A 270 29.61 -11.98 32.52
C ILE A 270 31.04 -11.72 32.97
N CYS A 271 31.26 -10.75 33.85
CA CYS A 271 32.60 -10.38 34.29
C CYS A 271 32.90 -10.70 35.76
N GLY A 272 31.95 -11.23 36.53
CA GLY A 272 32.15 -11.58 37.94
C GLY A 272 32.32 -10.40 38.91
N SER A 273 32.47 -9.16 38.41
CA SER A 273 32.63 -7.99 39.28
C SER A 273 31.41 -7.79 40.17
N ALA A 274 31.63 -7.54 41.46
CA ALA A 274 30.59 -7.08 42.37
C ALA A 274 30.12 -5.67 41.94
N PHE A 275 28.81 -5.43 41.98
CA PHE A 275 28.21 -4.14 41.65
C PHE A 275 26.91 -3.93 42.43
N ARG A 276 26.55 -2.66 42.64
CA ARG A 276 25.28 -2.27 43.27
C ARG A 276 24.23 -1.93 42.23
N SER A 277 22.99 -2.32 42.47
CA SER A 277 21.88 -1.89 41.62
C SER A 277 20.58 -1.81 42.40
N THR A 278 19.74 -0.87 41.98
CA THR A 278 18.40 -0.62 42.52
C THR A 278 17.33 -1.55 41.94
N HIS A 279 17.67 -2.36 40.94
CA HIS A 279 16.76 -3.36 40.37
C HIS A 279 16.69 -4.60 41.27
N SER A 280 15.55 -5.28 41.29
CA SER A 280 15.33 -6.45 42.16
C SER A 280 16.16 -7.69 41.80
N ALA A 281 16.68 -7.78 40.57
CA ALA A 281 17.48 -8.92 40.10
C ALA A 281 18.38 -8.57 38.87
N PRO A 282 19.29 -7.58 38.98
CA PRO A 282 20.22 -7.24 37.91
C PRO A 282 21.18 -8.41 37.66
N ARG A 283 21.48 -8.70 36.39
CA ARG A 283 22.40 -9.78 36.01
C ARG A 283 23.79 -9.28 35.61
N TYR A 284 23.90 -8.00 35.25
CA TYR A 284 25.08 -7.44 34.60
C TYR A 284 25.45 -6.09 35.23
N CYS A 285 26.75 -5.86 35.45
CA CYS A 285 27.24 -4.64 36.10
C CYS A 285 27.18 -3.39 35.20
N SER A 286 27.06 -3.57 33.88
CA SER A 286 27.16 -2.49 32.91
C SER A 286 26.40 -2.83 31.62
N ASN A 287 26.09 -1.79 30.83
CA ASN A 287 25.43 -1.97 29.52
C ASN A 287 26.31 -2.76 28.55
N SER A 288 27.65 -2.66 28.65
CA SER A 288 28.58 -3.45 27.84
C SER A 288 28.45 -4.95 28.13
N CYS A 289 28.38 -5.34 29.40
CA CYS A 289 28.13 -6.74 29.80
C CYS A 289 26.74 -7.23 29.34
N ASN A 290 25.72 -6.36 29.40
CA ASN A 290 24.37 -6.69 28.92
C ASN A 290 24.33 -6.92 27.39
N ILE A 291 24.97 -6.03 26.62
CA ILE A 291 25.08 -6.17 25.16
C ILE A 291 25.87 -7.44 24.81
N LEU A 292 26.97 -7.71 25.52
CA LEU A 292 27.79 -8.90 25.29
C LEU A 292 26.98 -10.18 25.53
N ALA A 293 26.25 -10.27 26.65
CA ALA A 293 25.36 -11.38 26.95
C ALA A 293 24.27 -11.56 25.88
N SER A 294 23.67 -10.47 25.39
CA SER A 294 22.67 -10.52 24.32
C SER A 294 23.25 -10.95 22.97
N ARG A 295 24.51 -10.64 22.66
CA ARG A 295 25.17 -11.09 21.42
C ARG A 295 25.58 -12.55 21.51
N TRP A 296 26.04 -13.00 22.69
CA TRP A 296 26.35 -14.40 22.96
C TRP A 296 25.09 -15.28 22.88
N SER A 297 23.97 -14.85 23.46
CA SER A 297 22.72 -15.61 23.41
C SER A 297 22.11 -15.75 22.00
N ARG A 298 22.38 -14.80 21.10
CA ARG A 298 21.92 -14.84 19.70
C ARG A 298 22.92 -15.50 18.74
N GLY A 299 24.09 -15.93 19.23
CA GLY A 299 25.17 -16.44 18.39
C GLY A 299 25.80 -15.40 17.46
N ILE A 300 25.55 -14.11 17.66
CA ILE A 300 26.02 -13.02 16.79
C ILE A 300 27.51 -12.75 17.01
N SER A 301 27.99 -12.93 18.23
CA SER A 301 29.41 -12.82 18.53
C SER A 301 29.89 -14.04 19.30
N VAL A 302 30.72 -14.85 18.66
CA VAL A 302 31.52 -15.87 19.37
C VAL A 302 32.81 -15.16 19.81
N PRO A 303 33.19 -15.22 21.10
CA PRO A 303 34.42 -14.63 21.56
C PRO A 303 35.61 -15.28 20.82
N LYS A 304 36.48 -14.46 20.23
CA LYS A 304 37.64 -14.94 19.44
C LYS A 304 38.65 -15.74 20.26
N LYS A 305 38.63 -15.59 21.58
CA LYS A 305 39.44 -16.35 22.54
C LYS A 305 38.51 -16.97 23.57
N VAL A 306 38.68 -18.26 23.83
CA VAL A 306 38.00 -18.95 24.94
C VAL A 306 38.61 -18.40 26.23
N THR A 307 37.96 -17.42 26.83
CA THR A 307 38.25 -16.98 28.19
C THR A 307 37.52 -17.90 29.16
N PRO A 308 37.97 -18.06 30.43
CA PRO A 308 37.22 -18.82 31.43
C PRO A 308 35.73 -18.42 31.48
N ARG A 309 35.45 -17.12 31.35
CA ARG A 309 34.09 -16.57 31.28
C ARG A 309 33.29 -17.00 30.04
N ALA A 310 33.95 -17.13 28.90
CA ALA A 310 33.32 -17.66 27.69
C ALA A 310 33.02 -19.16 27.86
N LEU A 311 33.92 -19.92 28.47
CA LEU A 311 33.70 -21.33 28.80
C LEU A 311 32.49 -21.49 29.73
N ASP A 312 32.43 -20.72 30.82
CA ASP A 312 31.31 -20.74 31.76
C ASP A 312 29.98 -20.46 31.07
N TYR A 313 29.96 -19.45 30.20
CA TYR A 313 28.74 -19.03 29.53
C TYR A 313 28.27 -19.99 28.43
N PHE A 314 29.18 -20.48 27.58
CA PHE A 314 28.84 -21.30 26.42
C PHE A 314 28.78 -22.80 26.71
N VAL A 315 29.50 -23.27 27.73
CA VAL A 315 29.62 -24.71 28.02
C VAL A 315 28.98 -25.04 29.36
N LEU A 316 29.44 -24.43 30.45
CA LEU A 316 29.01 -24.84 31.79
C LEU A 316 27.56 -24.44 32.07
N ARG A 317 27.13 -23.23 31.71
CA ARG A 317 25.77 -22.77 32.00
C ARG A 317 24.69 -23.56 31.26
N PRO A 318 24.82 -23.87 29.94
CA PRO A 318 23.89 -24.79 29.28
C PRO A 318 23.93 -26.20 29.89
N ALA A 319 25.10 -26.70 30.26
CA ALA A 319 25.23 -28.00 30.91
C ALA A 319 24.55 -28.03 32.29
N GLU A 320 24.72 -27.00 33.11
CA GLU A 320 24.04 -26.83 34.40
C GLU A 320 22.53 -26.67 34.25
N ALA A 321 22.06 -25.97 33.21
CA ALA A 321 20.64 -25.82 32.91
C ALA A 321 20.02 -27.12 32.39
N ALA A 322 20.80 -27.94 31.68
CA ALA A 322 20.40 -29.28 31.22
C ALA A 322 20.56 -30.36 32.31
N ARG A 323 21.23 -30.05 33.43
CA ARG A 323 21.46 -30.97 34.55
C ARG A 323 20.12 -31.41 35.16
N PRO A 324 19.86 -32.72 35.29
CA PRO A 324 18.68 -33.21 35.99
C PRO A 324 18.69 -32.73 37.45
N LYS A 325 17.53 -32.31 37.98
CA LYS A 325 17.43 -31.78 39.36
C LYS A 325 17.91 -32.75 40.45
N TRP A 326 17.89 -34.06 40.16
CA TRP A 326 18.33 -35.11 41.09
C TRP A 326 19.86 -35.26 41.16
N LEU A 327 20.60 -34.74 40.19
CA LEU A 327 22.06 -34.85 40.13
C LEU A 327 22.66 -33.60 40.78
N SER A 328 23.29 -33.69 41.96
CA SER A 328 23.91 -32.52 42.63
C SER A 328 25.11 -31.97 41.85
N PRO A 329 25.53 -30.69 42.05
CA PRO A 329 26.67 -30.12 41.32
C PRO A 329 27.95 -30.94 41.54
N ALA A 330 28.26 -31.27 42.80
CA ALA A 330 29.42 -32.09 43.15
C ALA A 330 29.44 -33.46 42.43
N ARG A 331 28.27 -34.10 42.25
CA ARG A 331 28.17 -35.39 41.57
C ARG A 331 28.26 -35.26 40.04
N PHE A 332 27.84 -34.13 39.49
CA PHE A 332 28.03 -33.82 38.08
C PHE A 332 29.52 -33.60 37.76
N ASP A 333 30.23 -32.85 38.61
CA ASP A 333 31.67 -32.61 38.50
C ASP A 333 32.45 -33.94 38.61
N GLU A 334 32.10 -34.80 39.58
CA GLU A 334 32.71 -36.13 39.73
C GLU A 334 32.52 -37.01 38.48
N LEU A 335 31.33 -36.98 37.86
CA LEU A 335 31.06 -37.73 36.62
C LEU A 335 31.83 -37.17 35.42
N ALA A 336 31.94 -35.84 35.31
CA ALA A 336 32.72 -35.19 34.26
C ALA A 336 34.22 -35.54 34.37
N GLU A 337 34.77 -35.55 35.58
CA GLU A 337 36.17 -35.92 35.85
C GLU A 337 36.47 -37.41 35.57
N ARG A 338 35.50 -38.31 35.80
CA ARG A 338 35.65 -39.74 35.51
C ARG A 338 35.53 -40.07 34.02
N GLY A 339 34.62 -39.41 33.31
CA GLY A 339 34.43 -39.61 31.86
C GLY A 339 35.63 -39.18 31.02
N GLY A 340 36.42 -38.20 31.47
CA GLY A 340 37.61 -37.72 30.76
C GLY A 340 38.83 -38.66 30.76
N ARG A 341 38.81 -39.74 31.55
CA ARG A 341 39.94 -40.70 31.65
C ARG A 341 39.80 -41.94 30.76
N ALA A 342 38.72 -42.06 30.00
CA ALA A 342 38.41 -43.24 29.18
C ALA A 342 38.62 -43.04 27.67
N CYS A 343 39.28 -41.95 27.25
CA CYS A 343 39.61 -41.65 25.85
C CYS A 343 41.12 -41.58 25.62
#